data_AF-E7QQ76-F1
#
_entry.id   AF-E7QQ76-F1
#
_cell.length_a   1.000
_cell.length_b   1.000
_cell.length_c   1.000
_cell.angle_alpha   90.00
_cell.angle_beta   90.00
_cell.angle_gamma   90.00
#
_symmetry.space_group_name_H-M   'P 1'
#
loop_
_entity.id
_entity.type
_entity.pdbx_description
1 polymer ?
#
loop_
_entity_poly.entity_id
_entity_poly.type
_entity_poly.pdbx_seq_one_letter_code
_entity_poly.pdbx_strand_id
1 'polypeptide(L)' 'MENPLVTAGLALVFFGIGSFFGQVGIIVAGLALVGIGLSSSESNGTSEDPSEKTNCPSCGARNDRENDLCHHCGTVLSEE' A
#
# COMPACT_ATOMS: atom_id res chain seq x y z
N MET A 1 13.21 -3.07 0.29
CA MET A 1 13.39 -4.19 -0.66
C MET A 1 12.04 -4.38 -1.31
N GLU A 2 11.84 -3.71 -2.43
CA GLU A 2 10.64 -3.80 -3.26
C GLU A 2 10.26 -5.28 -3.46
N ASN A 3 9.00 -5.62 -3.21
CA ASN A 3 8.53 -7.00 -3.24
C ASN A 3 8.74 -7.56 -4.65
N PRO A 4 9.58 -8.60 -4.85
CA PRO A 4 9.88 -9.11 -6.18
C PRO A 4 8.64 -9.62 -6.90
N LEU A 5 7.60 -9.98 -6.14
CA LEU A 5 6.29 -10.37 -6.65
C LEU A 5 5.54 -9.20 -7.31
N VAL A 6 5.65 -7.99 -6.73
CA VAL A 6 5.03 -6.77 -7.28
C VAL A 6 5.78 -6.34 -8.54
N THR A 7 7.11 -6.39 -8.51
CA THR A 7 7.96 -6.08 -9.67
C THR A 7 7.69 -7.05 -10.83
N ALA A 8 7.61 -8.35 -10.56
CA ALA A 8 7.31 -9.37 -11.57
C ALA A 8 5.89 -9.21 -12.15
N GLY A 9 4.89 -8.94 -11.30
CA GLY A 9 3.51 -8.73 -11.75
C GLY A 9 3.37 -7.53 -12.67
N LEU A 10 4.00 -6.42 -12.32
CA LEU A 10 3.99 -5.20 -13.11
C LEU A 10 4.69 -5.41 -14.47
N ALA A 11 5.85 -6.07 -14.49
CA ALA A 11 6.56 -6.39 -15.72
C ALA A 11 5.72 -7.22 -16.71
N LEU A 12 4.97 -8.22 -16.22
CA LEU A 12 4.10 -9.06 -17.07
C LEU A 12 2.93 -8.27 -17.67
N VAL A 13 2.32 -7.37 -16.91
CA VAL A 13 1.21 -6.52 -17.39
C VAL A 13 1.70 -5.57 -18.48
N PHE A 14 2.85 -4.91 -18.29
CA PHE A 14 3.41 -4.02 -19.30
C PHE A 14 3.87 -4.75 -20.57
N PHE A 15 4.43 -5.95 -20.44
CA PHE A 15 4.80 -6.77 -21.60
C PHE A 15 3.58 -7.26 -22.39
N GLY A 16 2.50 -7.63 -21.69
CA GLY A 16 1.23 -8.01 -22.32
C GLY A 16 0.54 -6.87 -23.06
N ILE A 17 0.47 -5.68 -22.47
CA ILE A 17 -0.16 -4.50 -23.08
C ILE A 17 0.71 -3.93 -24.22
N GLY A 18 2.04 -3.94 -24.06
CA GLY A 18 2.99 -3.48 -25.08
C GLY A 18 2.97 -4.31 -26.37
N SER A 19 2.60 -5.59 -26.28
CA SER A 19 2.51 -6.50 -27.43
C SER A 19 1.35 -6.16 -28.38
N PHE A 20 0.36 -5.38 -27.95
CA PHE A 20 -0.77 -4.95 -28.79
C PHE A 20 -0.45 -3.76 -29.72
N PHE A 21 0.63 -3.01 -29.48
CA PHE A 21 0.95 -1.77 -30.21
C PHE A 21 2.26 -1.84 -31.03
N GLY A 22 2.81 -3.05 -31.23
CA GLY A 22 4.01 -3.27 -32.05
C GLY A 22 5.27 -2.56 -31.53
N GLN A 23 6.30 -2.43 -32.38
CA GLN A 23 7.60 -1.81 -32.00
C GLN A 23 7.46 -0.37 -31.51
N VAL A 24 6.45 0.36 -31.97
CA VAL A 24 6.15 1.74 -31.55
C VAL A 24 5.59 1.76 -30.12
N GLY A 25 4.78 0.76 -29.75
CA GLY A 25 4.24 0.61 -28.40
C GLY A 25 5.31 0.49 -27.33
N ILE A 26 6.41 -0.22 -27.62
CA ILE A 26 7.52 -0.39 -26.68
C ILE A 26 8.26 0.93 -26.41
N ILE A 27 8.50 1.74 -27.44
CA ILE A 27 9.20 3.03 -27.28
C ILE A 27 8.32 4.03 -26.52
N VAL A 28 7.02 4.09 -26.84
CA VAL A 28 6.08 4.98 -26.15
C VAL A 28 5.88 4.54 -24.69
N ALA A 29 5.74 3.23 -24.43
CA ALA A 29 5.65 2.69 -23.08
C ALA A 29 6.93 2.94 -22.27
N GLY A 30 8.11 2.77 -22.89
CA GLY A 30 9.39 3.04 -22.24
C GLY A 30 9.56 4.51 -21.84
N LEU A 31 9.23 5.45 -22.74
CA LEU A 31 9.27 6.89 -22.44
C LEU A 31 8.24 7.28 -21.37
N ALA A 32 7.04 6.71 -21.41
CA ALA A 32 6.02 6.93 -20.40
C ALA A 32 6.48 6.43 -19.02
N LEU A 33 7.07 5.24 -18.94
CA LEU A 33 7.62 4.70 -17.69
C LEU A 33 8.77 5.53 -17.12
N VAL A 34 9.66 6.07 -17.97
CA VAL A 34 10.73 6.98 -17.52
C VAL A 34 10.14 8.30 -16.99
N GLY A 35 9.15 8.87 -17.69
CA GLY A 35 8.47 10.09 -17.25
C GLY A 35 7.72 9.89 -15.92
N ILE A 36 7.00 8.78 -15.78
CA ILE A 36 6.32 8.41 -14.53
C ILE A 36 7.35 8.12 -13.44
N GLY A 37 8.42 7.39 -13.73
CA GLY A 37 9.48 7.09 -12.76
C GLY A 37 10.19 8.34 -12.22
N LEU A 38 10.40 9.36 -13.05
CA LEU A 38 10.92 10.65 -12.62
C LEU A 38 9.89 11.48 -11.82
N SER A 39 8.59 11.28 -12.08
CA SER A 39 7.50 12.01 -11.41
C SER A 39 7.02 11.32 -10.13
N SER A 40 7.31 10.03 -9.96
CA SER A 40 6.82 9.18 -8.86
C SER A 40 7.83 9.04 -7.73
N SER A 41 8.57 10.11 -7.42
CA SER A 41 9.14 10.28 -6.09
C SER A 41 8.11 10.92 -5.14
N GLU A 42 6.86 10.48 -5.20
CA GLU A 42 5.85 10.73 -4.18
C GLU A 42 5.28 9.36 -3.83
N SER A 43 6.06 8.62 -3.06
CA SER A 43 5.55 7.49 -2.30
C SER A 43 4.46 8.06 -1.38
N ASN A 44 3.20 7.95 -1.80
CA ASN A 44 2.06 8.12 -0.93
C ASN A 44 2.02 6.92 0.03
N GLY A 45 3.02 6.86 0.92
CA GLY A 45 2.92 6.10 2.14
C GLY A 45 1.89 6.82 2.97
N THR A 46 0.67 6.28 3.01
CA THR A 46 -0.18 6.49 4.18
C THR A 46 0.60 5.92 5.36
N SER A 47 1.41 6.77 5.98
CA SER A 47 1.96 6.57 7.30
C SER A 47 0.77 6.53 8.26
N GLU A 48 0.08 5.40 8.31
CA GLU A 48 -0.72 5.05 9.48
C GLU A 48 0.30 4.91 10.60
N ASP A 49 0.45 5.96 11.42
CA ASP A 49 1.36 5.94 12.54
C ASP A 49 1.00 4.73 13.43
N PRO A 50 1.87 3.71 13.55
CA PRO A 50 1.54 2.52 14.32
C PRO A 50 1.35 2.83 15.81
N SER A 51 1.69 4.05 16.26
CA SER A 51 1.40 4.54 17.61
C SER A 51 -0.07 4.85 17.86
N GLU A 52 -0.95 4.86 16.85
CA GLU A 52 -2.39 5.14 17.06
C GLU A 52 -3.23 3.88 17.36
N LYS A 53 -2.61 2.70 17.49
CA LYS A 53 -3.33 1.44 17.70
C LYS A 53 -2.95 0.76 19.01
N THR A 54 -3.93 0.19 19.69
CA THR A 54 -3.76 -0.59 20.92
C THR A 54 -4.51 -1.93 20.81
N ASN A 55 -4.05 -2.95 21.53
CA ASN A 55 -4.73 -4.23 21.60
C ASN A 55 -5.58 -4.27 22.87
N CYS A 56 -6.81 -4.77 22.76
CA CYS A 56 -7.70 -4.93 23.90
C CYS A 56 -7.10 -5.93 24.92
N PRO A 57 -6.94 -5.56 26.20
CA PRO A 57 -6.38 -6.46 27.21
C PRO A 57 -7.29 -7.65 27.54
N SER A 58 -8.59 -7.56 27.22
CA SER A 58 -9.57 -8.63 27.49
C SER A 58 -9.70 -9.65 26.36
N CYS A 59 -9.76 -9.20 25.10
CA CYS A 59 -10.00 -10.11 23.96
C CYS A 59 -8.88 -10.11 22.89
N GLY A 60 -7.89 -9.24 22.99
CA GLY A 60 -6.79 -9.13 22.03
C GLY A 60 -7.12 -8.43 20.71
N ALA A 61 -8.35 -7.95 20.52
CA ALA A 61 -8.73 -7.21 19.32
C ALA A 61 -7.90 -5.92 19.16
N ARG A 62 -7.51 -5.58 17.92
CA ARG A 62 -6.86 -4.32 17.59
C ARG A 62 -7.89 -3.20 17.53
N ASN A 63 -7.65 -2.12 18.27
CA ASN A 63 -8.50 -0.93 18.38
C ASN A 63 -7.64 0.33 18.20
N ASP A 64 -8.28 1.44 17.87
CA ASP A 64 -7.66 2.76 17.92
C ASP A 64 -7.37 3.17 19.37
N ARG A 65 -6.30 3.92 19.60
CA ARG A 65 -5.97 4.45 20.94
C ARG A 65 -6.98 5.48 21.42
N GLU A 66 -7.70 6.13 20.50
CA GLU A 66 -8.76 7.07 20.81
C GLU A 66 -10.08 6.39 21.20
N ASN A 67 -10.21 5.07 21.04
CA ASN A 67 -11.43 4.35 21.40
C ASN A 67 -11.45 4.07 22.90
N ASP A 68 -12.46 4.59 23.60
CA ASP A 68 -12.68 4.27 25.02
C ASP A 68 -13.17 2.85 25.27
N LEU A 69 -13.79 2.24 24.26
CA LEU A 69 -14.39 0.90 24.33
C LEU A 69 -13.91 0.03 23.18
N CYS A 70 -13.67 -1.24 23.47
CA CYS A 70 -13.32 -2.21 22.44
C CYS A 70 -14.50 -2.46 21.50
N HIS A 71 -14.29 -2.30 20.19
CA HIS A 71 -15.33 -2.53 19.17
C HIS A 71 -15.83 -3.99 19.13
N HIS A 72 -15.01 -4.93 19.62
CA HIS A 72 -15.30 -6.36 19.55
C HIS A 72 -16.03 -6.87 20.80
N CYS A 73 -15.57 -6.51 22.00
CA CYS A 73 -16.08 -7.05 23.27
C CYS A 73 -16.64 -6.01 24.24
N GLY A 74 -16.53 -4.71 23.93
CA GLY A 74 -17.03 -3.62 24.77
C GLY A 74 -16.22 -3.34 26.03
N THR A 75 -15.06 -3.96 26.22
CA THR A 75 -14.16 -3.67 27.36
C THR A 75 -13.60 -2.25 27.24
N VAL A 76 -13.50 -1.53 28.36
CA VAL A 76 -12.87 -0.21 28.45
C VAL A 76 -11.38 -0.30 28.13
N LEU A 77 -10.87 0.59 27.27
CA LEU A 77 -9.47 0.62 26.81
C LEU A 77 -8.69 1.83 27.34
N SER A 78 -9.37 2.94 27.60
CA SER A 78 -8.79 4.16 28.17
C SER A 78 -8.89 4.09 29.69
N GLU A 79 -7.75 4.02 30.36
CA GLU A 79 -7.64 4.26 31.81
C GLU A 79 -7.12 5.69 31.96
N GLU A 80 -7.98 6.60 32.42
CA GLU A 80 -7.61 7.97 32.80
C GLU A 80 -6.64 8.00 33.99
#